data_AF-A0A5D0TEE0-F1
#
_entry.id   AF-A0A5D0TEE0-F1
#
_cell.length_a   1.000
_cell.length_b   1.000
_cell.length_c   1.000
_cell.angle_alpha   90.00
_cell.angle_beta   90.00
_cell.angle_gamma   90.00
#
_symmetry.space_group_name_H-M   'P 1'
#
loop_
_entity.id
_entity.type
_entity.pdbx_description
1 polymer ?
#
loop_
_entity_poly.entity_id
_entity_poly.type
_entity_poly.pdbx_seq_one_letter_code
_entity_poly.pdbx_strand_id
1 'polypeptide(L)'
;MSAGGARRGRRDNGLDASEYAIAGDVDPRVGEHLLDVLAAGGIAAYLQPSADLNPVTRTTTVPARPVDRLYVDRSHLTTARDYLSQLADEGTPEQPPADEPDIDAEWARIVAGFHDTPTAGANPWPAAEDLDEPSGPAAGPLTRAGADEAGPTATDVRRLPYAADISGVSVGRTDRHDEPSLLDGLDTFGADLPDDEDERYTPPPPPPLPRISKYAAVGVFAVVVGFVLFLFPSLLPIDRSMVTLVGFTGILAGFVTLVWRLRPGGDEDDRDPDDGAVV
;
A
#
# COMPACT_ATOMS: atom_id res chain seq x y z
N MET A 1 3.32 -31.16 -15.71
CA MET A 1 4.39 -30.24 -15.25
C MET A 1 3.70 -28.94 -14.86
N SER A 2 3.54 -28.67 -13.56
CA SER A 2 2.93 -27.43 -13.08
C SER A 2 4.02 -26.53 -12.51
N ALA A 3 4.00 -25.27 -12.96
CA ALA A 3 5.06 -24.29 -12.79
C ALA A 3 5.33 -23.95 -11.32
N GLY A 4 6.60 -23.66 -11.02
CA GLY A 4 7.07 -23.26 -9.70
C GLY A 4 6.45 -21.94 -9.24
N GLY A 5 5.58 -22.02 -8.23
CA GLY A 5 5.28 -20.89 -7.37
C GLY A 5 6.45 -20.66 -6.42
N ALA A 6 6.76 -19.39 -6.13
CA ALA A 6 7.71 -18.99 -5.10
C ALA A 6 7.53 -19.86 -3.85
N ARG A 7 8.63 -20.39 -3.28
CA ARG A 7 8.64 -21.36 -2.18
C ARG A 7 7.83 -20.83 -0.99
N ARG A 8 6.51 -21.04 -1.02
CA ARG A 8 5.61 -20.74 0.07
C ARG A 8 5.78 -21.91 1.01
N GLY A 9 6.50 -21.67 2.10
CA GLY A 9 6.73 -22.65 3.14
C GLY A 9 5.43 -23.30 3.61
N ARG A 10 5.53 -24.52 4.17
CA ARG A 10 4.36 -25.24 4.68
C ARG A 10 3.75 -24.41 5.81
N ARG A 11 2.44 -24.13 5.74
CA ARG A 11 1.74 -23.24 6.69
C ARG A 11 0.91 -23.96 7.74
N ASP A 12 0.70 -25.25 7.58
CA ASP A 12 0.02 -26.10 8.55
C ASP A 12 0.85 -27.36 8.77
N ASN A 13 0.46 -28.20 9.72
CA ASN A 13 1.12 -29.48 9.94
C ASN A 13 0.29 -30.69 9.50
N GLY A 14 -0.75 -30.48 8.70
CA GLY A 14 -1.62 -31.54 8.19
C GLY A 14 -2.50 -32.25 9.24
N LEU A 15 -2.51 -31.76 10.48
CA LEU A 15 -3.40 -32.23 11.53
C LEU A 15 -4.57 -31.25 11.70
N ASP A 16 -5.76 -31.79 11.99
CA ASP A 16 -6.96 -30.99 12.22
C ASP A 16 -7.38 -31.02 13.69
N ALA A 17 -7.73 -29.86 14.26
CA ALA A 17 -8.38 -29.73 15.55
C ALA A 17 -9.84 -29.27 15.42
N SER A 18 -10.64 -29.60 16.42
CA SER A 18 -12.02 -29.10 16.54
C SER A 18 -12.06 -27.60 16.85
N GLU A 19 -11.06 -27.09 17.55
CA GLU A 19 -10.98 -25.68 17.93
C GLU A 19 -9.53 -25.20 17.98
N TYR A 20 -9.27 -24.04 17.37
CA TYR A 20 -7.95 -23.44 17.32
C TYR A 20 -7.87 -22.19 18.22
N ALA A 21 -6.74 -22.03 18.89
CA ALA A 21 -6.45 -20.87 19.74
C ALA A 21 -5.07 -20.30 19.43
N ILE A 22 -4.91 -18.99 19.68
CA ILE A 22 -3.65 -18.28 19.43
C ILE A 22 -2.63 -18.66 20.50
N ALA A 23 -1.51 -19.24 20.05
CA ALA A 23 -0.36 -19.57 20.90
C ALA A 23 0.55 -18.35 21.09
N GLY A 24 0.89 -17.64 20.00
CA GLY A 24 1.77 -16.46 19.97
C GLY A 24 2.18 -16.05 18.55
N ASP A 25 3.04 -15.04 18.44
CA ASP A 25 3.65 -14.62 17.17
C ASP A 25 5.08 -15.22 17.07
N VAL A 26 5.47 -15.70 15.89
CA VAL A 26 6.69 -16.49 15.64
C VAL A 26 7.42 -15.96 14.40
N ASP A 27 8.76 -16.04 14.37
CA ASP A 27 9.53 -15.74 13.16
C ASP A 27 9.21 -16.79 12.04
N PRO A 28 8.87 -16.36 10.81
CA PRO A 28 8.58 -17.27 9.69
C PRO A 28 9.69 -18.30 9.42
N ARG A 29 10.96 -18.00 9.76
CA ARG A 29 12.09 -18.91 9.60
C ARG A 29 12.04 -20.10 10.57
N VAL A 30 11.51 -19.89 11.76
CA VAL A 30 11.41 -20.89 12.82
C VAL A 30 10.03 -21.58 12.80
N GLY A 31 9.02 -20.92 12.22
CA GLY A 31 7.66 -21.41 12.13
C GLY A 31 7.54 -22.82 11.53
N GLU A 32 8.26 -23.13 10.44
CA GLU A 32 8.20 -24.47 9.83
C GLU A 32 8.72 -25.56 10.79
N HIS A 33 9.83 -25.30 11.46
CA HIS A 33 10.40 -26.24 12.42
C HIS A 33 9.44 -26.47 13.60
N LEU A 34 8.79 -25.41 14.07
CA LEU A 34 7.80 -25.49 15.13
C LEU A 34 6.57 -26.31 14.72
N LEU A 35 6.12 -26.19 13.47
CA LEU A 35 5.04 -27.03 12.93
C LEU A 35 5.41 -28.52 12.95
N ASP A 36 6.67 -28.87 12.69
CA ASP A 36 7.14 -30.26 12.75
C ASP A 36 7.24 -30.80 14.18
N VAL A 37 7.71 -29.97 15.13
CA VAL A 37 7.75 -30.34 16.55
C VAL A 37 6.33 -30.55 17.11
N LEU A 38 5.40 -29.65 16.78
CA LEU A 38 3.99 -29.77 17.19
C LEU A 38 3.31 -30.98 16.52
N ALA A 39 3.65 -31.28 15.26
CA ALA A 39 3.17 -32.49 14.59
C ALA A 39 3.66 -33.76 15.28
N ALA A 40 4.93 -33.81 15.70
CA ALA A 40 5.47 -34.93 16.46
C ALA A 40 4.78 -35.12 17.81
N GLY A 41 4.33 -34.01 18.42
CA GLY A 41 3.49 -34.01 19.62
C GLY A 41 2.01 -34.34 19.38
N GLY A 42 1.58 -34.53 18.13
CA GLY A 42 0.17 -34.75 17.78
C GLY A 42 -0.73 -33.52 17.94
N ILE A 43 -0.14 -32.32 18.00
CA ILE A 43 -0.87 -31.07 18.21
C ILE A 43 -1.14 -30.42 16.84
N ALA A 44 -2.41 -30.26 16.47
CA ALA A 44 -2.77 -29.55 15.25
C ALA A 44 -2.37 -28.09 15.32
N ALA A 45 -1.71 -27.60 14.26
CA ALA A 45 -1.17 -26.24 14.24
C ALA A 45 -1.12 -25.65 12.82
N TYR A 46 -1.35 -24.35 12.72
CA TYR A 46 -1.15 -23.59 11.50
C TYR A 46 -0.61 -22.17 11.78
N LEU A 47 0.06 -21.61 10.78
CA LEU A 47 0.65 -20.28 10.76
C LEU A 47 -0.17 -19.36 9.86
N GLN A 48 -0.48 -18.18 10.38
CA GLN A 48 -1.12 -17.10 9.65
C GLN A 48 -0.14 -15.93 9.57
N PRO A 49 0.23 -15.43 8.37
CA PRO A 49 1.07 -14.25 8.28
C PRO A 49 0.41 -13.07 8.95
N SER A 50 1.12 -12.46 9.90
CA SER A 50 0.65 -11.26 10.55
C SER A 50 0.82 -10.11 9.57
N ALA A 51 -0.29 -9.53 9.15
CA ALA A 51 -0.32 -8.30 8.40
C ALA A 51 -1.00 -7.28 9.32
N ASP A 52 -0.26 -6.23 9.71
CA ASP A 52 -0.84 -5.20 10.56
C ASP A 52 -1.84 -4.42 9.72
N LEU A 53 -3.12 -4.71 9.94
CA LEU A 53 -4.22 -3.97 9.33
C LEU A 53 -4.55 -2.78 10.24
N ASN A 54 -4.27 -1.57 9.77
CA ASN A 54 -4.66 -0.37 10.50
C ASN A 54 -6.20 -0.31 10.61
N PRO A 55 -6.79 -0.24 11.82
CA PRO A 55 -8.23 -0.33 11.99
C PRO A 55 -8.99 0.86 11.38
N VAL A 56 -8.34 2.01 11.25
CA VAL A 56 -8.96 3.24 10.74
C VAL A 56 -8.77 3.35 9.23
N THR A 57 -7.55 3.16 8.75
CA THR A 57 -7.22 3.37 7.33
C THR A 57 -7.35 2.12 6.48
N ARG A 58 -7.54 0.94 7.10
CA ARG A 58 -7.51 -0.39 6.43
C ARG A 58 -6.26 -0.60 5.57
N THR A 59 -5.19 0.15 5.85
CA THR A 59 -3.91 -0.04 5.19
C THR A 59 -3.21 -1.21 5.85
N THR A 60 -2.69 -2.11 5.01
CA THR A 60 -1.90 -3.25 5.45
C THR A 60 -0.44 -2.83 5.46
N THR A 61 0.14 -2.65 6.65
CA THR A 61 1.57 -2.43 6.80
C THR A 61 2.22 -3.72 7.23
N VAL A 62 3.32 -4.10 6.58
CA VAL A 62 4.13 -5.23 7.02
C VAL A 62 5.05 -4.72 8.13
N PRO A 63 5.04 -5.32 9.34
CA PRO A 63 5.95 -4.91 10.40
C PRO A 63 7.42 -5.07 9.96
N ALA A 64 8.31 -4.25 10.52
CA ALA A 64 9.73 -4.22 10.16
C ALA A 64 10.43 -5.59 10.34
N ARG A 65 9.90 -6.44 11.22
CA ARG A 65 10.21 -7.86 11.29
C ARG A 65 8.98 -8.65 10.86
N PRO A 66 9.04 -9.45 9.77
CA PRO A 66 7.92 -10.29 9.38
C PRO A 66 7.68 -11.33 10.48
N VAL A 67 6.46 -11.39 10.99
CA VAL A 67 6.04 -12.35 12.03
C VAL A 67 4.81 -13.11 11.55
N ASP A 68 4.75 -14.40 11.88
CA ASP A 68 3.63 -15.28 11.61
C ASP A 68 2.92 -15.62 12.93
N ARG A 69 1.60 -15.47 12.98
CA ARG A 69 0.78 -15.86 14.13
C ARG A 69 0.53 -17.36 14.13
N LEU A 70 0.91 -18.03 15.21
CA LEU A 70 0.71 -19.45 15.42
C LEU A 70 -0.63 -19.74 16.10
N TYR A 71 -1.42 -20.59 15.45
CA TYR A 71 -2.65 -21.16 15.96
C TYR A 71 -2.46 -22.65 16.23
N VAL A 72 -2.96 -23.13 17.37
CA VAL A 72 -2.84 -24.53 17.81
C VAL A 72 -4.17 -25.06 18.34
N ASP A 73 -4.30 -26.38 18.42
CA ASP A 73 -5.41 -27.04 19.12
C ASP A 73 -5.61 -26.44 20.52
N ARG A 74 -6.82 -25.94 20.78
CA ARG A 74 -7.17 -25.30 22.05
C ARG A 74 -6.94 -26.21 23.26
N SER A 75 -7.11 -27.52 23.10
CA SER A 75 -6.90 -28.48 24.19
C SER A 75 -5.43 -28.63 24.59
N HIS A 76 -4.50 -28.31 23.70
CA HIS A 76 -3.05 -28.42 23.87
C HIS A 76 -2.32 -27.06 23.94
N LEU A 77 -3.08 -25.98 24.12
CA LEU A 77 -2.58 -24.60 24.09
C LEU A 77 -1.45 -24.35 25.09
N THR A 78 -1.58 -24.84 26.33
CA THR A 78 -0.57 -24.64 27.38
C THR A 78 0.75 -25.28 26.98
N THR A 79 0.72 -26.54 26.54
CA THR A 79 1.90 -27.28 26.08
C THR A 79 2.57 -26.58 24.88
N ALA A 80 1.78 -26.07 23.94
CA ALA A 80 2.31 -25.35 22.79
C ALA A 80 2.97 -24.01 23.19
N ARG A 81 2.43 -23.30 24.19
CA ARG A 81 3.07 -22.09 24.73
C ARG A 81 4.38 -22.40 25.45
N ASP A 82 4.46 -23.50 26.16
CA ASP A 82 5.70 -23.92 26.83
C ASP A 82 6.81 -24.26 25.80
N TYR A 83 6.46 -24.93 24.69
CA TYR A 83 7.43 -25.13 23.60
C TYR A 83 7.87 -23.81 22.95
N LEU A 84 6.94 -22.86 22.79
CA LEU A 84 7.24 -21.56 22.22
C LEU A 84 8.12 -20.70 23.15
N SER A 85 7.91 -20.74 24.47
CA SER A 85 8.78 -20.04 25.43
C SER A 85 10.17 -20.66 25.51
N GLN A 86 10.27 -21.99 25.53
CA GLN A 86 11.56 -22.69 25.49
C GLN A 86 12.36 -22.33 24.23
N LEU A 87 11.69 -22.22 23.08
CA LEU A 87 12.32 -21.83 21.83
C LEU A 87 12.70 -20.35 21.78
N ALA A 88 11.93 -19.47 22.42
CA ALA A 88 12.26 -18.05 22.55
C ALA A 88 13.52 -17.83 23.40
N ASP A 89 13.66 -18.59 24.49
CA ASP A 89 14.82 -18.58 25.37
C ASP A 89 16.08 -19.16 24.68
N GLU A 90 15.92 -20.15 23.80
CA GLU A 90 17.02 -20.79 23.06
C GLU A 90 17.42 -20.00 21.79
N GLY A 91 16.47 -19.31 21.17
CA GLY A 91 16.62 -18.63 19.87
C GLY A 91 17.06 -17.18 19.92
N THR A 92 17.08 -16.54 21.09
CA THR A 92 17.45 -15.13 21.22
C THR A 92 18.73 -14.99 22.04
N PRO A 93 19.93 -14.95 21.42
CA PRO A 93 20.96 -14.09 21.98
C PRO A 93 20.32 -12.71 21.98
N GLU A 94 19.96 -12.21 23.15
CA GLU A 94 19.49 -10.85 23.35
C GLU A 94 20.63 -9.96 22.91
N GLN A 95 20.64 -9.63 21.62
CA GLN A 95 21.58 -8.71 21.05
C GLN A 95 21.23 -7.41 21.77
N PRO A 96 22.12 -6.91 22.64
CA PRO A 96 21.83 -5.67 23.37
C PRO A 96 21.39 -4.65 22.32
N PRO A 97 20.37 -3.83 22.60
CA PRO A 97 19.92 -2.82 21.65
C PRO A 97 21.17 -2.15 21.13
N ALA A 98 21.46 -2.33 19.84
CA ALA A 98 22.57 -1.65 19.22
C ALA A 98 22.32 -0.18 19.55
N ASP A 99 23.28 0.49 20.18
CA ASP A 99 23.17 1.93 20.50
C ASP A 99 22.60 2.60 19.26
N GLU A 100 21.32 3.01 19.34
CA GLU A 100 20.63 3.56 18.17
C GLU A 100 21.47 4.76 17.74
N PRO A 101 22.00 4.76 16.51
CA PRO A 101 22.83 5.87 16.08
C PRO A 101 22.00 7.14 16.22
N ASP A 102 22.62 8.21 16.71
CA ASP A 102 21.96 9.50 16.86
C ASP A 102 21.38 9.93 15.50
N ILE A 103 20.08 9.72 15.33
CA ILE A 103 19.38 9.87 14.06
C ILE A 103 19.52 11.29 13.53
N ASP A 104 19.55 12.28 14.43
CA ASP A 104 19.72 13.68 14.07
C ASP A 104 21.14 13.96 13.57
N ALA A 105 22.15 13.35 14.20
CA ALA A 105 23.54 13.45 13.73
C ALA A 105 23.77 12.75 12.39
N GLU A 106 23.15 11.59 12.17
CA GLU A 106 23.19 10.86 10.90
C GLU A 106 22.48 11.65 9.78
N TRP A 107 21.31 12.23 10.07
CA TRP A 107 20.59 13.09 9.14
C TRP A 107 21.38 14.35 8.80
N ALA A 108 21.99 14.99 9.79
CA ALA A 108 22.85 16.17 9.57
C ALA A 108 24.03 15.83 8.66
N ARG A 109 24.61 14.63 8.78
CA ARG A 109 25.68 14.16 7.90
C ARG A 109 25.22 13.98 6.45
N ILE A 110 24.05 13.37 6.25
CA ILE A 110 23.47 13.18 4.90
C ILE A 110 23.19 14.53 4.24
N VAL A 111 22.58 15.48 4.99
CA VAL A 111 22.28 16.83 4.49
C VAL A 111 23.56 17.60 4.18
N ALA A 112 24.58 17.50 5.03
CA ALA A 112 25.87 18.15 4.81
C ALA A 112 26.58 17.61 3.56
N GLY A 113 26.47 16.31 3.28
CA GLY A 113 27.06 15.66 2.09
C GLY A 113 26.22 15.77 0.83
N PHE A 114 25.03 16.40 0.85
CA PHE A 114 24.13 16.44 -0.31
C PHE A 114 24.73 17.15 -1.53
N HIS A 115 25.65 18.09 -1.32
CA HIS A 115 26.31 18.84 -2.38
C HIS A 115 27.62 18.19 -2.86
N ASP A 116 28.08 17.13 -2.22
CA ASP A 116 29.28 16.43 -2.63
C ASP A 116 28.97 15.56 -3.85
N THR A 117 29.78 15.72 -4.89
CA THR A 117 29.67 14.86 -6.08
C THR A 117 30.31 13.50 -5.75
N PRO A 118 29.58 12.38 -5.92
CA PRO A 118 30.17 11.06 -5.74
C PRO A 118 31.39 10.90 -6.66
N THR A 119 32.45 10.25 -6.13
CA THR A 119 33.60 9.90 -6.97
C THR A 119 33.13 8.94 -8.06
N ALA A 120 33.61 9.09 -9.30
CA ALA A 120 33.23 8.21 -10.40
C ALA A 120 33.39 6.73 -10.02
N GLY A 121 32.30 5.95 -10.09
CA GLY A 121 32.23 4.54 -9.70
C GLY A 121 31.88 4.26 -8.24
N ALA A 122 31.72 5.29 -7.39
CA ALA A 122 31.22 5.16 -6.02
C ALA A 122 29.72 5.48 -5.96
N ASN A 123 28.95 4.73 -6.73
CA ASN A 123 27.50 4.85 -6.75
C ASN A 123 26.90 4.13 -5.54
N PRO A 124 25.88 4.72 -4.87
CA PRO A 124 25.23 4.09 -3.71
C PRO A 124 24.30 2.92 -4.10
N TRP A 125 24.06 2.71 -5.40
CA TRP A 125 23.26 1.63 -5.95
C TRP A 125 24.11 0.42 -6.38
N PRO A 126 23.53 -0.78 -6.49
CA PRO A 126 24.26 -1.99 -6.88
C PRO A 126 24.86 -1.88 -8.28
N ALA A 127 26.03 -2.50 -8.50
CA ALA A 127 26.73 -2.50 -9.79
C ALA A 127 25.91 -3.09 -10.97
N ALA A 128 24.86 -3.86 -10.68
CA ALA A 128 23.94 -4.35 -11.72
C ALA A 128 23.08 -3.24 -12.35
N GLU A 129 22.96 -2.10 -11.67
CA GLU A 129 22.22 -0.92 -12.15
C GLU A 129 23.13 0.12 -12.82
N ASP A 130 24.45 -0.08 -12.81
CA ASP A 130 25.37 0.77 -13.56
C ASP A 130 25.18 0.53 -15.06
N LEU A 131 24.66 1.55 -15.75
CA LEU A 131 24.59 1.59 -17.20
C LEU A 131 25.93 2.10 -17.72
N ASP A 132 26.52 1.38 -18.68
CA ASP A 132 27.71 1.88 -19.38
C ASP A 132 27.38 3.23 -20.02
N GLU A 133 28.03 4.31 -19.55
CA GLU A 133 27.95 5.60 -20.22
C GLU A 133 28.45 5.43 -21.66
N PRO A 134 27.65 5.76 -22.69
CA PRO A 134 28.11 5.68 -24.05
C PRO A 134 29.27 6.66 -24.18
N SER A 135 30.48 6.14 -24.42
CA SER A 135 31.67 6.95 -24.68
C SER A 135 31.47 7.77 -25.95
N GLY A 136 30.87 8.95 -25.81
CA GLY A 136 30.81 9.96 -26.85
C GLY A 136 32.19 10.58 -27.05
N PRO A 137 32.60 10.90 -28.29
CA PRO A 137 33.93 11.44 -28.54
C PRO A 137 34.06 12.79 -27.83
N ALA A 138 35.22 13.01 -27.20
CA ALA A 138 35.57 14.24 -26.50
C ALA A 138 35.18 15.48 -27.34
N ALA A 139 34.21 16.23 -26.85
CA ALA A 139 33.76 17.47 -27.49
C ALA A 139 34.84 18.55 -27.33
N GLY A 140 35.76 18.62 -28.30
CA GLY A 140 36.49 19.85 -28.61
C GLY A 140 35.54 20.92 -29.17
N PRO A 141 35.92 22.21 -29.16
CA PRO A 141 35.00 23.31 -29.45
C PRO A 141 34.46 23.24 -30.89
N LEU A 142 33.14 23.32 -31.03
CA LEU A 142 32.42 23.24 -32.30
C LEU A 142 32.68 24.49 -33.18
N THR A 143 33.31 24.30 -34.33
CA THR A 143 33.26 25.24 -35.47
C THR A 143 32.63 24.58 -36.69
N ARG A 144 31.65 25.29 -37.24
CA ARG A 144 30.79 25.03 -38.41
C ARG A 144 31.57 24.86 -39.73
N ALA A 145 31.31 23.79 -40.48
CA ALA A 145 31.24 23.76 -41.95
C ALA A 145 30.85 22.35 -42.43
N GLY A 146 29.98 22.27 -43.46
CA GLY A 146 29.51 21.01 -44.02
C GLY A 146 30.44 20.38 -45.06
N ALA A 147 29.88 19.35 -45.72
CA ALA A 147 30.28 18.69 -46.97
C ALA A 147 30.44 17.17 -46.82
N ASP A 148 29.96 16.51 -47.88
CA ASP A 148 29.84 15.08 -48.16
C ASP A 148 31.15 14.26 -48.08
N GLU A 149 30.93 12.95 -48.15
CA GLU A 149 31.77 11.89 -48.75
C GLU A 149 32.33 10.79 -47.84
N ALA A 150 31.85 9.58 -48.15
CA ALA A 150 32.62 8.37 -48.46
C ALA A 150 33.26 7.55 -47.32
N GLY A 151 32.52 6.50 -46.93
CA GLY A 151 33.02 5.12 -47.01
C GLY A 151 33.96 4.60 -45.90
N PRO A 152 34.34 3.32 -45.96
CA PRO A 152 33.70 2.28 -45.13
C PRO A 152 34.71 1.46 -44.31
N THR A 153 34.28 0.80 -43.24
CA THR A 153 34.66 -0.57 -42.77
C THR A 153 34.18 -0.75 -41.33
N ALA A 154 33.13 -1.53 -41.10
CA ALA A 154 33.21 -2.98 -40.89
C ALA A 154 34.12 -3.35 -39.72
N THR A 155 33.52 -3.61 -38.55
CA THR A 155 33.75 -4.90 -37.89
C THR A 155 32.63 -5.21 -36.91
N ASP A 156 31.98 -6.34 -37.19
CA ASP A 156 31.05 -7.06 -36.34
C ASP A 156 31.52 -7.14 -34.88
N VAL A 157 30.73 -6.58 -33.97
CA VAL A 157 30.67 -7.09 -32.60
C VAL A 157 29.22 -7.46 -32.32
N ARG A 158 29.05 -8.74 -32.03
CA ARG A 158 27.80 -9.47 -31.85
C ARG A 158 26.90 -8.77 -30.81
N ARG A 159 25.84 -8.10 -31.27
CA ARG A 159 24.76 -7.57 -30.41
C ARG A 159 24.13 -8.73 -29.65
N LEU A 160 24.17 -8.67 -28.32
CA LEU A 160 23.21 -9.40 -27.50
C LEU A 160 21.81 -8.79 -27.73
N PRO A 161 20.74 -9.60 -27.69
CA PRO A 161 19.39 -9.14 -28.00
C PRO A 161 18.98 -8.07 -27.00
N TYR A 162 18.92 -6.83 -27.47
CA TYR A 162 18.37 -5.71 -26.73
C TYR A 162 16.84 -5.85 -26.69
N ALA A 163 16.21 -5.44 -25.60
CA ALA A 163 14.77 -5.62 -25.37
C ALA A 163 13.86 -5.00 -26.45
N ALA A 164 14.40 -4.14 -27.33
CA ALA A 164 13.66 -3.57 -28.46
C ALA A 164 13.55 -4.50 -29.69
N ASP A 165 14.35 -5.57 -29.80
CA ASP A 165 14.20 -6.54 -30.90
C ASP A 165 12.97 -7.45 -30.72
N ILE A 166 12.43 -7.56 -29.50
CA ILE A 166 11.24 -8.37 -29.19
C ILE A 166 9.94 -7.58 -29.45
N SER A 167 9.99 -6.25 -29.41
CA SER A 167 8.83 -5.38 -29.63
C SER A 167 8.70 -4.82 -31.06
N GLY A 168 9.67 -5.10 -31.94
CA GLY A 168 9.66 -4.62 -33.32
C GLY A 168 9.87 -3.10 -33.47
N VAL A 169 10.28 -2.41 -32.40
CA VAL A 169 10.51 -0.95 -32.40
C VAL A 169 12.01 -0.70 -32.54
N SER A 170 12.45 -0.33 -33.75
CA SER A 170 13.84 0.03 -34.01
C SER A 170 14.07 1.51 -33.70
N VAL A 171 14.93 1.81 -32.73
CA VAL A 171 15.42 3.16 -32.47
C VAL A 171 16.90 3.22 -32.84
N GLY A 172 17.19 3.79 -34.00
CA GLY A 172 18.49 4.39 -34.31
C GLY A 172 19.34 3.73 -35.40
N ARG A 173 19.55 4.51 -36.46
CA ARG A 173 20.69 4.53 -37.40
C ARG A 173 20.73 3.43 -38.46
N THR A 174 19.87 3.59 -39.47
CA THR A 174 20.21 3.22 -40.85
C THR A 174 19.71 4.32 -41.77
N ASP A 175 20.57 4.78 -42.67
CA ASP A 175 20.26 5.69 -43.78
C ASP A 175 19.18 5.09 -44.70
N ARG A 176 17.91 5.24 -44.32
CA ARG A 176 16.76 4.96 -45.17
C ARG A 176 15.71 6.05 -44.91
N HIS A 177 15.87 7.16 -45.61
CA HIS A 177 15.04 8.37 -45.50
C HIS A 177 13.61 8.24 -46.08
N ASP A 178 13.02 7.05 -46.18
CA ASP A 178 11.73 6.88 -46.87
C ASP A 178 10.77 5.87 -46.20
N GLU A 179 10.95 5.54 -44.92
CA GLU A 179 9.91 4.84 -44.16
C GLU A 179 9.51 5.66 -42.93
N PRO A 180 8.21 5.99 -42.76
CA PRO A 180 7.75 6.78 -41.62
C PRO A 180 8.03 5.99 -40.34
N SER A 181 8.86 6.57 -39.48
CA SER A 181 9.19 5.94 -38.19
C SER A 181 7.95 5.84 -37.32
N LEU A 182 7.84 4.81 -36.49
CA LEU A 182 6.69 4.67 -35.57
C LEU A 182 6.59 5.81 -34.54
N LEU A 183 7.71 6.53 -34.32
CA LEU A 183 7.75 7.73 -33.49
C LEU A 183 7.11 8.94 -34.21
N ASP A 184 7.25 9.02 -35.52
CA ASP A 184 6.58 10.03 -36.38
C ASP A 184 5.05 9.86 -36.35
N GLY A 185 4.59 8.61 -36.27
CA GLY A 185 3.20 8.29 -35.99
C GLY A 185 2.74 8.84 -34.62
N LEU A 186 3.54 8.61 -33.56
CA LEU A 186 3.25 9.06 -32.20
C LEU A 186 3.14 10.59 -32.06
N ASP A 187 4.04 11.33 -32.72
CA ASP A 187 4.01 12.80 -32.73
C ASP A 187 2.86 13.36 -33.59
N THR A 188 2.37 12.60 -34.57
CA THR A 188 1.24 12.99 -35.45
C THR A 188 -0.13 12.67 -34.83
N PHE A 189 -0.21 11.77 -33.84
CA PHE A 189 -1.49 11.33 -33.21
C PHE A 189 -2.31 12.43 -32.51
N GLY A 190 -1.82 13.66 -32.46
CA GLY A 190 -2.61 14.81 -32.00
C GLY A 190 -2.32 16.14 -32.69
N ALA A 191 -1.37 16.18 -33.64
CA ALA A 191 -0.90 17.43 -34.24
C ALA A 191 -1.78 17.95 -35.39
N ASP A 192 -2.47 17.05 -36.10
CA ASP A 192 -3.31 17.35 -37.27
C ASP A 192 -4.82 17.07 -37.03
N LEU A 193 -5.24 17.00 -35.77
CA LEU A 193 -6.68 16.98 -35.46
C LEU A 193 -7.24 18.39 -35.71
N PRO A 194 -8.37 18.54 -36.42
CA PRO A 194 -9.06 19.82 -36.46
C PRO A 194 -9.34 20.27 -35.02
N ASP A 195 -8.90 21.48 -34.64
CA ASP A 195 -9.24 22.09 -33.35
C ASP A 195 -10.70 22.54 -33.41
N ASP A 196 -11.62 21.57 -33.43
CA ASP A 196 -13.04 21.81 -33.29
C ASP A 196 -13.26 22.20 -31.81
N GLU A 197 -13.26 23.51 -31.53
CA GLU A 197 -13.42 24.08 -30.18
C GLU A 197 -14.66 23.55 -29.44
N ASP A 198 -15.65 23.05 -30.20
CA ASP A 198 -16.92 22.49 -29.74
C ASP A 198 -16.80 21.07 -29.13
N GLU A 199 -15.68 20.36 -29.34
CA GLU A 199 -15.46 18.99 -28.85
C GLU A 199 -14.69 18.95 -27.51
N ARG A 200 -14.37 20.12 -26.93
CA ARG A 200 -13.65 20.22 -25.67
C ARG A 200 -14.51 19.71 -24.52
N TYR A 201 -14.14 18.55 -23.97
CA TYR A 201 -14.84 17.92 -22.86
C TYR A 201 -15.06 18.91 -21.71
N THR A 202 -16.31 19.29 -21.50
CA THR A 202 -16.72 20.09 -20.34
C THR A 202 -17.17 19.10 -19.27
N PRO A 203 -16.47 19.00 -18.13
CA PRO A 203 -16.88 18.05 -17.10
C PRO A 203 -18.32 18.36 -16.67
N PRO A 204 -19.15 17.33 -16.47
CA PRO A 204 -20.49 17.55 -15.94
C PRO A 204 -20.36 18.26 -14.60
N PRO A 205 -21.30 19.17 -14.26
CA PRO A 205 -21.28 19.81 -12.96
C PRO A 205 -21.28 18.73 -11.86
N PRO A 206 -20.55 18.95 -10.76
CA PRO A 206 -20.44 17.97 -9.70
C PRO A 206 -21.84 17.64 -9.15
N PRO A 207 -22.11 16.38 -8.77
CA PRO A 207 -23.38 15.99 -8.20
C PRO A 207 -23.66 16.83 -6.93
N PRO A 208 -24.94 17.17 -6.66
CA PRO A 208 -25.29 17.97 -5.50
C PRO A 208 -24.92 17.25 -4.19
N LEU A 209 -24.52 18.02 -3.18
CA LEU A 209 -24.19 17.47 -1.86
C LEU A 209 -25.39 16.75 -1.22
N PRO A 210 -25.15 15.68 -0.44
CA PRO A 210 -26.21 14.96 0.26
C PRO A 210 -26.96 15.89 1.22
N ARG A 211 -28.29 15.89 1.12
CA ARG A 211 -29.15 16.70 1.97
C ARG A 211 -29.26 16.06 3.36
N ILE A 212 -28.96 16.82 4.41
CA ILE A 212 -29.13 16.37 5.80
C ILE A 212 -30.63 16.04 6.01
N SER A 213 -30.93 14.81 6.42
CA SER A 213 -32.32 14.40 6.68
C SER A 213 -32.90 15.16 7.88
N LYS A 214 -34.22 15.40 7.86
CA LYS A 214 -34.93 16.05 8.98
C LYS A 214 -34.70 15.31 10.31
N TYR A 215 -34.60 13.98 10.25
CA TYR A 215 -34.32 13.14 11.42
C TYR A 215 -32.91 13.32 11.98
N ALA A 216 -31.91 13.49 11.12
CA ALA A 216 -30.56 13.81 11.57
C ALA A 216 -30.52 15.17 12.28
N ALA A 217 -31.22 16.17 11.74
CA ALA A 217 -31.36 17.48 12.38
C ALA A 217 -32.02 17.39 13.77
N VAL A 218 -33.09 16.59 13.90
CA VAL A 218 -33.77 16.35 15.19
C VAL A 218 -32.86 15.62 16.18
N GLY A 219 -32.11 14.60 15.74
CA GLY A 219 -31.15 13.87 16.58
C GLY A 219 -30.04 14.78 17.11
N VAL A 220 -29.45 15.61 16.25
CA VAL A 220 -28.44 16.61 16.65
C VAL A 220 -29.03 17.62 17.63
N PHE A 221 -30.24 18.12 17.37
CA PHE A 221 -30.91 19.06 18.27
C PHE A 221 -31.16 18.44 19.66
N ALA A 222 -31.61 17.19 19.72
CA ALA A 222 -31.81 16.47 20.98
C ALA A 222 -30.50 16.32 21.78
N VAL A 223 -29.39 16.01 21.10
CA VAL A 223 -28.06 15.94 21.73
C VAL A 223 -27.64 17.31 22.28
N VAL A 224 -27.77 18.38 21.50
CA VAL A 224 -27.38 19.74 21.92
C VAL A 224 -28.21 20.20 23.11
N VAL A 225 -29.54 20.06 23.05
CA VAL A 225 -30.45 20.45 24.14
C VAL A 225 -30.18 19.61 25.39
N GLY A 226 -30.03 18.30 25.24
CA GLY A 226 -29.71 17.41 26.36
C GLY A 226 -28.38 17.75 27.01
N PHE A 227 -27.35 18.08 26.22
CA PHE A 227 -26.03 18.49 26.71
C PHE A 227 -26.07 19.82 27.47
N VAL A 228 -26.81 20.81 26.95
CA VAL A 228 -27.00 22.08 27.64
C VAL A 228 -27.72 21.89 28.97
N LEU A 229 -28.78 21.08 29.02
CA LEU A 229 -29.50 20.77 30.26
C LEU A 229 -28.64 19.99 31.26
N PHE A 230 -27.78 19.10 30.77
CA PHE A 230 -26.86 18.32 31.60
C PHE A 230 -25.78 19.22 32.23
N LEU A 231 -25.24 20.19 31.48
CA LEU A 231 -24.21 21.12 31.98
C LEU A 231 -24.79 22.23 32.87
N PHE A 232 -25.99 22.70 32.55
CA PHE A 232 -26.65 23.80 33.27
C PHE A 232 -28.03 23.39 33.81
N PRO A 233 -28.07 22.51 34.83
CA PRO A 233 -29.34 21.99 35.33
C PRO A 233 -30.16 23.04 36.11
N SER A 234 -29.62 24.24 36.34
CA SER A 234 -30.32 25.38 36.94
C SER A 234 -31.14 26.21 35.94
N LEU A 235 -31.13 25.88 34.64
CA LEU A 235 -31.91 26.59 33.62
C LEU A 235 -33.41 26.38 33.76
N LEU A 236 -33.82 25.26 34.36
CA LEU A 236 -35.22 24.94 34.61
C LEU A 236 -35.51 25.08 36.12
N PRO A 237 -36.66 25.67 36.52
CA PRO A 237 -37.08 25.79 37.92
C PRO A 237 -37.64 24.47 38.47
N ILE A 238 -36.96 23.36 38.20
CA ILE A 238 -37.33 21.98 38.60
C ILE A 238 -36.16 21.40 39.42
N ASP A 239 -36.41 20.28 40.10
CA ASP A 239 -35.38 19.55 40.82
C ASP A 239 -34.15 19.23 39.94
N ARG A 240 -32.96 19.54 40.45
CA ARG A 240 -31.68 19.40 39.73
C ARG A 240 -31.44 17.97 39.27
N SER A 241 -31.82 16.97 40.07
CA SER A 241 -31.62 15.56 39.71
C SER A 241 -32.46 15.16 38.50
N MET A 242 -33.69 15.67 38.42
CA MET A 242 -34.61 15.44 37.30
C MET A 242 -34.09 16.10 36.01
N VAL A 243 -33.62 17.35 36.09
CA VAL A 243 -33.06 18.06 34.91
C VAL A 243 -31.83 17.34 34.38
N THR A 244 -30.95 16.88 35.27
CA THR A 244 -29.74 16.14 34.90
C THR A 244 -30.10 14.79 34.25
N LEU A 245 -31.08 14.07 34.81
CA LEU A 245 -31.59 12.81 34.26
C LEU A 245 -32.18 13.01 32.86
N VAL A 246 -33.04 14.02 32.68
CA VAL A 246 -33.64 14.35 31.38
C VAL A 246 -32.58 14.78 30.38
N GLY A 247 -31.60 15.59 30.79
CA GLY A 247 -30.47 16.01 29.96
C GLY A 247 -29.68 14.80 29.46
N PHE A 248 -29.24 13.93 30.37
CA PHE A 248 -28.51 12.71 30.03
C PHE A 248 -29.31 11.76 29.12
N THR A 249 -30.58 11.52 29.45
CA THR A 249 -31.46 10.64 28.66
C THR A 249 -31.73 11.23 27.28
N GLY A 250 -31.86 12.55 27.15
CA GLY A 250 -32.01 13.26 25.88
C GLY A 250 -30.77 13.14 24.98
N ILE A 251 -29.57 13.25 25.56
CA ILE A 251 -28.30 13.02 24.83
C ILE A 251 -28.27 11.59 24.29
N LEU A 252 -28.56 10.60 25.14
CA LEU A 252 -28.52 9.20 24.76
C LEU A 252 -29.56 8.89 23.66
N ALA A 253 -30.79 9.40 23.80
CA ALA A 253 -31.84 9.22 22.80
C ALA A 253 -31.49 9.87 21.45
N GLY A 254 -30.89 11.07 21.47
CA GLY A 254 -30.41 11.75 20.26
C GLY A 254 -29.28 10.98 19.57
N PHE A 255 -28.32 10.46 20.34
CA PHE A 255 -27.24 9.62 19.82
C PHE A 255 -27.75 8.31 19.21
N VAL A 256 -28.64 7.58 19.91
CA VAL A 256 -29.26 6.36 19.39
C VAL A 256 -30.04 6.63 18.09
N THR A 257 -30.76 7.75 18.02
CA THR A 257 -31.45 8.18 16.80
C THR A 257 -30.48 8.39 15.63
N LEU A 258 -29.32 9.00 15.87
CA LEU A 258 -28.28 9.19 14.84
C LEU A 258 -27.65 7.87 14.39
N VAL A 259 -27.33 6.97 15.32
CA VAL A 259 -26.75 5.66 15.00
C VAL A 259 -27.75 4.79 14.23
N TRP A 260 -29.01 4.79 14.64
CA TRP A 260 -30.04 4.02 13.93
C TRP A 260 -30.25 4.56 12.51
N ARG A 261 -30.15 5.87 12.29
CA ARG A 261 -30.20 6.47 10.95
C ARG A 261 -28.95 6.15 10.11
N LEU A 262 -27.78 6.02 10.73
CA LEU A 262 -26.55 5.60 10.04
C LEU A 262 -26.56 4.13 9.63
N ARG A 263 -27.50 3.32 10.16
CA ARG A 263 -27.65 1.92 9.78
C ARG A 263 -28.21 1.84 8.34
N PRO A 264 -27.46 1.26 7.39
CA PRO A 264 -27.91 1.17 6.01
C PRO A 264 -29.10 0.21 5.92
N GLY A 265 -30.29 0.73 5.62
CA GLY A 265 -31.49 -0.09 5.44
C GLY A 265 -32.82 0.65 5.42
N GLY A 266 -32.86 1.97 5.18
CA GLY A 266 -34.09 2.75 5.29
C GLY A 266 -34.24 3.90 4.29
N ASP A 267 -33.62 3.79 3.11
CA ASP A 267 -33.81 4.71 1.99
C ASP A 267 -34.25 3.92 0.74
N GLU A 268 -35.40 3.26 0.84
CA GLU A 268 -36.24 2.92 -0.31
C GLU A 268 -37.15 4.14 -0.50
N ASP A 269 -36.85 5.05 -1.43
CA ASP A 269 -37.90 5.84 -2.11
C ASP A 269 -37.45 6.74 -3.26
N ASP A 270 -36.15 6.95 -3.55
CA ASP A 270 -35.73 7.77 -4.72
C ASP A 270 -34.65 7.12 -5.59
N ARG A 271 -34.67 5.79 -5.73
CA ARG A 271 -33.79 5.10 -6.68
C ARG A 271 -34.58 4.83 -7.95
N ASP A 272 -34.49 5.76 -8.91
CA ASP A 272 -34.95 5.53 -10.28
C ASP A 272 -34.23 4.28 -10.81
N PRO A 273 -34.94 3.19 -11.19
CA PRO A 273 -34.32 1.92 -11.53
C PRO A 273 -33.51 1.90 -12.84
N ASP A 274 -33.40 3.01 -13.57
CA ASP A 274 -33.04 3.00 -15.00
C ASP A 274 -31.70 3.68 -15.36
N ASP A 275 -30.81 3.97 -14.41
CA ASP A 275 -29.46 4.48 -14.72
C ASP A 275 -28.37 3.40 -14.52
N GLY A 276 -28.54 2.31 -15.27
CA GLY A 276 -27.56 1.24 -15.40
C GLY A 276 -26.78 1.39 -16.70
N ALA A 277 -25.54 1.90 -16.59
CA ALA A 277 -24.43 1.77 -17.53
C ALA A 277 -24.76 1.78 -19.05
N VAL A 278 -24.47 2.89 -19.73
CA VAL A 278 -24.31 2.90 -21.19
C VAL A 278 -22.87 2.50 -21.51
N VAL A 279 -22.71 1.38 -22.22
CA VAL A 279 -21.45 0.91 -22.83
C VAL A 279 -21.02 1.77 -24.01
#